data_AF-A0A7R9ZJF4-F1
#
_entry.id   AF-A0A7R9ZJF4-F1
#
_cell.length_a   1.000
_cell.length_b   1.000
_cell.length_c   1.000
_cell.angle_alpha   90.00
_cell.angle_beta   90.00
_cell.angle_gamma   90.00
#
_symmetry.space_group_name_H-M   'P 1'
#
loop_
_entity.id
_entity.type
_entity.pdbx_description
1 polymer ?
#
loop_
_entity_poly.entity_id
_entity_poly.type
_entity_poly.pdbx_seq_one_letter_code
_entity_poly.pdbx_strand_id
1 'polypeptide(L)'
;VLFTLSVQEFVSCAPNPHHCGGTGGCAGSTAELAFSFAIQHGITEEWSFGYASGQGAAVQCSILDRPKLGDADEHHVANSAEELSTEVNRSPVRVHRGSSAARRRHLVGDRTSNISNDPSNRTFVDNAVASIESFANLPGNSYDSLMAVVAHIGPVVVNVAAAGWSLYSGGVFDDEQVTNRDINHVVVLEGYGTDEDSGLDYWLVRNSYGPTWGEKGYIRLKRVDPATLEDPESDCRMDVTPAEGISCTIDGGGKTVQPNPVKVCGTSGILYDGVVPLGGHLI
;
A
#
# COMPACT_ATOMS: atom_id res chain seq x y z
N VAL A 1 -0.79 14.89 18.67
CA VAL A 1 -2.12 15.01 18.04
C VAL A 1 -2.15 14.03 16.88
N LEU A 2 -3.26 13.32 16.65
CA LEU A 2 -3.42 12.45 15.49
C LEU A 2 -4.28 13.18 14.46
N PHE A 3 -3.81 13.27 13.22
CA PHE A 3 -4.52 13.96 12.14
C PHE A 3 -5.36 12.97 11.32
N THR A 4 -6.52 13.43 10.87
CA THR A 4 -7.27 12.76 9.80
C THR A 4 -6.94 13.48 8.51
N LEU A 5 -6.24 12.81 7.59
CA LEU A 5 -5.75 13.39 6.34
C LEU A 5 -6.78 13.23 5.21
N SER A 6 -6.75 14.15 4.24
CA SER A 6 -7.66 14.13 3.09
C SER A 6 -7.34 12.98 2.14
N VAL A 7 -8.25 12.00 2.08
CA VAL A 7 -8.20 10.95 1.05
C VAL A 7 -8.61 11.49 -0.34
N GLN A 8 -9.40 12.57 -0.37
CA GLN A 8 -9.88 13.18 -1.61
C GLN A 8 -8.72 13.76 -2.43
N GLU A 9 -7.65 14.23 -1.78
CA GLU A 9 -6.45 14.70 -2.47
C GLU A 9 -5.86 13.62 -3.36
N PHE A 10 -5.69 12.41 -2.84
CA PHE A 10 -5.18 11.30 -3.65
C PHE A 10 -6.14 10.94 -4.78
N VAL A 11 -7.43 10.87 -4.49
CA VAL A 11 -8.46 10.52 -5.49
C VAL A 11 -8.49 11.53 -6.65
N SER A 12 -8.34 12.82 -6.34
CA SER A 12 -8.46 13.88 -7.35
C SER A 12 -7.15 14.23 -8.03
N CYS A 13 -6.02 14.12 -7.33
CA CYS A 13 -4.77 14.78 -7.72
C CYS A 13 -3.60 13.81 -7.97
N ALA A 14 -3.62 12.59 -7.44
CA ALA A 14 -2.52 11.66 -7.64
C ALA A 14 -2.52 11.17 -9.10
N PRO A 15 -1.45 11.40 -9.87
CA PRO A 15 -1.41 11.02 -11.29
C PRO A 15 -1.24 9.50 -11.44
N ASN A 16 -1.94 8.92 -12.42
CA ASN A 16 -1.77 7.51 -12.80
C ASN A 16 -1.51 7.35 -14.31
N PRO A 17 -0.36 7.86 -14.82
CA PRO A 17 -0.10 7.91 -16.26
C PRO A 17 0.09 6.53 -16.90
N HIS A 18 0.42 5.52 -16.10
CA HIS A 18 0.69 4.16 -16.55
C HIS A 18 -0.49 3.21 -16.34
N HIS A 19 -1.61 3.73 -15.84
CA HIS A 19 -2.83 2.97 -15.55
C HIS A 19 -2.51 1.72 -14.68
N CYS A 20 -1.78 1.95 -13.59
CA CYS A 20 -1.44 0.93 -12.61
C CYS A 20 -2.61 0.75 -11.65
N GLY A 21 -3.14 -0.47 -11.57
CA GLY A 21 -4.27 -0.79 -10.68
C GLY A 21 -5.57 -0.07 -11.03
N GLY A 22 -5.74 0.34 -12.28
CA GLY A 22 -6.87 1.16 -12.74
C GLY A 22 -6.44 2.42 -13.49
N THR A 23 -7.39 3.32 -13.74
CA THR A 23 -7.13 4.57 -14.50
C THR A 23 -6.95 5.80 -13.61
N GLY A 24 -6.96 5.65 -12.28
CA GLY A 24 -6.92 6.73 -11.30
C GLY A 24 -8.30 7.08 -10.71
N GLY A 25 -8.27 7.86 -9.63
CA GLY A 25 -9.47 8.28 -8.91
C GLY A 25 -10.34 7.11 -8.45
N CYS A 26 -11.66 7.20 -8.67
CA CYS A 26 -12.61 6.15 -8.29
C CYS A 26 -12.43 4.83 -9.05
N ALA A 27 -11.68 4.83 -10.16
CA ALA A 27 -11.43 3.65 -10.98
C ALA A 27 -10.20 2.83 -10.53
N GLY A 28 -9.58 3.21 -9.42
CA GLY A 28 -8.46 2.49 -8.83
C GLY A 28 -7.10 3.03 -9.26
N SER A 29 -6.14 2.89 -8.35
CA SER A 29 -4.72 3.17 -8.52
C SER A 29 -3.93 2.42 -7.44
N THR A 30 -2.61 2.54 -7.46
CA THR A 30 -1.75 1.92 -6.44
C THR A 30 -1.38 2.90 -5.32
N ALA A 31 -1.01 2.37 -4.16
CA ALA A 31 -0.63 3.16 -2.99
C ALA A 31 0.69 3.92 -3.19
N GLU A 32 1.60 3.41 -4.01
CA GLU A 32 2.86 4.07 -4.37
C GLU A 32 2.62 5.41 -5.06
N LEU A 33 1.57 5.53 -5.89
CA LEU A 33 1.23 6.80 -6.52
C LEU A 33 0.74 7.82 -5.50
N ALA A 34 -0.04 7.38 -4.51
CA ALA A 34 -0.46 8.24 -3.39
C ALA A 34 0.73 8.67 -2.52
N PHE A 35 1.64 7.75 -2.20
CA PHE A 35 2.87 8.07 -1.47
C PHE A 35 3.77 9.03 -2.25
N SER A 36 3.90 8.82 -3.55
CA SER A 36 4.66 9.71 -4.43
C SER A 36 4.07 11.12 -4.47
N PHE A 37 2.75 11.23 -4.46
CA PHE A 37 2.05 12.51 -4.33
C PHE A 37 2.36 13.16 -2.96
N ALA A 38 2.24 12.40 -1.86
CA ALA A 38 2.51 12.90 -0.51
C ALA A 38 3.95 13.40 -0.32
N ILE A 39 4.94 12.75 -0.94
CA ILE A 39 6.35 13.18 -0.93
C ILE A 39 6.51 14.54 -1.63
N GLN A 40 5.85 14.71 -2.77
CA GLN A 40 6.00 15.92 -3.60
C GLN A 40 5.20 17.11 -3.06
N HIS A 41 4.02 16.83 -2.50
CA HIS A 41 2.99 17.85 -2.25
C HIS A 41 2.53 17.92 -0.79
N GLY A 42 2.95 16.99 0.07
CA GLY A 42 2.35 16.85 1.39
C GLY A 42 0.87 16.47 1.28
N ILE A 43 0.17 16.48 2.41
CA ILE A 43 -1.26 16.17 2.48
C ILE A 43 -1.91 17.11 3.50
N THR A 44 -3.09 17.65 3.19
CA THR A 44 -3.88 18.45 4.14
C THR A 44 -4.79 17.58 5.01
N GLU A 45 -5.39 18.18 6.04
CA GLU A 45 -6.42 17.52 6.83
C GLU A 45 -7.71 17.28 6.02
N GLU A 46 -8.48 16.26 6.42
CA GLU A 46 -9.76 15.90 5.80
C GLU A 46 -10.71 17.09 5.70
N TRP A 47 -10.74 18.01 6.67
CA TRP A 47 -11.62 19.17 6.62
C TRP A 47 -11.19 20.24 5.58
N SER A 48 -9.93 20.25 5.14
CA SER A 48 -9.40 21.18 4.12
C SER A 48 -9.75 20.76 2.69
N PHE A 49 -9.96 19.45 2.49
CA PHE A 49 -10.42 18.88 1.23
C PHE A 49 -11.22 17.58 1.48
N GLY A 50 -12.48 17.74 1.89
CA GLY A 50 -13.32 16.62 2.36
C GLY A 50 -13.68 15.60 1.27
N TYR A 51 -13.81 14.35 1.69
CA TYR A 51 -14.19 13.24 0.82
C TYR A 51 -15.59 13.41 0.26
N ALA A 52 -15.69 13.45 -1.07
CA ALA A 52 -16.93 13.60 -1.83
C ALA A 52 -17.12 12.52 -2.91
N SER A 53 -16.12 11.66 -3.12
CA SER A 53 -16.16 10.59 -4.14
C SER A 53 -16.90 9.31 -3.72
N GLY A 54 -17.57 9.28 -2.55
CA GLY A 54 -18.26 8.09 -2.03
C GLY A 54 -19.38 7.52 -2.91
N GLN A 55 -19.94 8.31 -3.83
CA GLN A 55 -20.92 7.86 -4.84
C GLN A 55 -20.33 7.82 -6.26
N GLY A 56 -19.01 7.78 -6.38
CA GLY A 56 -18.30 7.78 -7.66
C GLY A 56 -18.13 9.17 -8.29
N ALA A 57 -18.39 10.25 -7.55
CA ALA A 57 -18.22 11.60 -8.06
C ALA A 57 -16.74 11.88 -8.40
N ALA A 58 -16.48 12.35 -9.62
CA ALA A 58 -15.17 12.81 -10.05
C ALA A 58 -14.98 14.28 -9.62
N VAL A 59 -14.24 14.48 -8.53
CA VAL A 59 -13.91 15.83 -8.03
C VAL A 59 -12.62 16.29 -8.70
N GLN A 60 -12.63 17.48 -9.30
CA GLN A 60 -11.44 18.07 -9.92
C GLN A 60 -10.37 18.38 -8.87
N CYS A 61 -9.11 18.10 -9.19
CA CYS A 61 -7.98 18.56 -8.38
C CYS A 61 -7.91 20.09 -8.40
N SER A 62 -8.33 20.73 -7.31
CA SER A 62 -8.25 22.19 -7.13
C SER A 62 -7.19 22.59 -6.12
N ILE A 63 -6.63 21.63 -5.36
CA ILE A 63 -5.69 21.93 -4.28
C ILE A 63 -4.31 22.35 -4.79
N LEU A 64 -3.90 21.85 -5.96
CA LEU A 64 -2.65 22.23 -6.62
C LEU A 64 -2.67 23.66 -7.18
N ASP A 65 -3.88 24.21 -7.41
CA ASP A 65 -4.07 25.56 -7.96
C ASP A 65 -4.27 26.62 -6.87
N ARG A 66 -4.30 26.24 -5.59
CA ARG A 66 -4.52 27.19 -4.49
C ARG A 66 -3.30 28.10 -4.34
N PRO A 67 -3.49 29.43 -4.22
CA PRO A 67 -2.38 30.33 -3.96
C PRO A 67 -1.77 30.00 -2.60
N LYS A 68 -0.46 29.73 -2.57
CA LYS A 68 0.30 29.56 -1.32
C LYS A 68 0.15 30.85 -0.51
N LEU A 69 -0.45 30.77 0.68
CA LEU A 69 -0.42 31.90 1.61
C LEU A 69 1.05 32.16 1.97
N GLY A 70 1.48 33.41 1.76
CA GLY A 70 2.90 33.78 1.66
C GLY A 70 3.80 33.32 2.81
N ASP A 71 4.96 32.77 2.43
CA ASP A 71 6.20 32.56 3.17
C ASP A 71 6.11 32.61 4.71
N ALA A 72 5.93 31.44 5.32
CA ALA A 72 6.34 31.19 6.70
C ALA A 72 7.38 30.06 6.71
N ASP A 73 8.63 30.47 6.96
CA ASP A 73 9.83 29.68 7.30
C ASP A 73 9.82 28.17 7.01
N GLU A 74 10.44 27.82 5.89
CA GLU A 74 10.83 26.48 5.51
C GLU A 74 11.96 25.98 6.45
N HIS A 75 11.60 25.45 7.63
CA HIS A 75 12.53 24.72 8.49
C HIS A 75 12.89 23.38 7.84
N HIS A 76 13.90 23.42 6.98
CA HIS A 76 14.60 22.26 6.43
C HIS A 76 15.21 21.43 7.56
N VAL A 77 14.57 20.35 7.95
CA VAL A 77 15.23 19.26 8.68
C VAL A 77 15.79 18.30 7.64
N ALA A 78 17.06 18.51 7.28
CA ALA A 78 17.80 17.57 6.47
C ALA A 78 18.20 16.36 7.32
N ASN A 79 17.41 15.28 7.28
CA ASN A 79 17.88 13.97 7.73
C ASN A 79 18.34 13.17 6.51
N SER A 80 19.61 12.79 6.53
CA SER A 80 20.30 12.14 5.42
C SER A 80 19.78 10.72 5.19
N ALA A 81 19.49 10.40 3.92
CA ALA A 81 19.08 9.09 3.40
C ALA A 81 20.03 7.90 3.69
N GLU A 82 21.11 8.07 4.44
CA GLU A 82 22.03 7.00 4.85
C GLU A 82 21.52 6.20 6.07
N GLU A 83 20.68 6.76 6.94
CA GLU A 83 20.23 6.06 8.15
C GLU A 83 19.21 4.94 7.86
N LEU A 84 18.41 5.07 6.79
CA LEU A 84 17.29 4.16 6.52
C LEU A 84 17.69 2.82 5.86
N SER A 85 18.72 2.84 5.00
CA SER A 85 19.31 1.59 4.48
C SER A 85 20.00 0.80 5.59
N THR A 86 20.37 1.48 6.67
CA THR A 86 21.04 0.89 7.82
C THR A 86 20.03 0.29 8.80
N GLU A 87 18.84 0.87 8.95
CA GLU A 87 17.82 0.35 9.87
C GLU A 87 17.11 -0.92 9.34
N VAL A 88 16.83 -0.98 8.03
CA VAL A 88 16.36 -2.22 7.36
C VAL A 88 17.41 -3.33 7.44
N ASN A 89 18.71 -2.98 7.42
CA ASN A 89 19.82 -3.93 7.53
C ASN A 89 20.27 -4.24 8.98
N ARG A 90 19.80 -3.49 9.99
CA ARG A 90 20.16 -3.67 11.41
C ARG A 90 19.21 -4.60 12.16
N SER A 91 18.08 -4.97 11.56
CA SER A 91 17.23 -6.04 12.09
C SER A 91 18.03 -7.34 12.24
N PRO A 92 17.99 -8.03 13.39
CA PRO A 92 18.82 -9.21 13.69
C PRO A 92 18.45 -10.47 12.88
N VAL A 93 17.61 -10.34 11.85
CA VAL A 93 17.21 -11.43 10.96
C VAL A 93 18.34 -11.68 9.97
N ARG A 94 19.04 -12.81 10.13
CA ARG A 94 20.09 -13.25 9.20
C ARG A 94 19.50 -13.49 7.81
N VAL A 95 19.57 -12.49 6.94
CA VAL A 95 19.36 -12.67 5.50
C VAL A 95 20.58 -13.44 4.96
N HIS A 96 20.39 -14.73 4.68
CA HIS A 96 21.39 -15.51 3.96
C HIS A 96 21.63 -14.86 2.60
N ARG A 97 22.87 -14.43 2.35
CA ARG A 97 23.33 -13.98 1.04
C ARG A 97 23.29 -15.18 0.07
N GLY A 98 22.14 -15.38 -0.56
CA GLY A 98 21.98 -16.22 -1.72
C GLY A 98 22.68 -15.57 -2.91
N SER A 99 23.88 -16.05 -3.20
CA SER A 99 24.58 -15.84 -4.46
C SER A 99 23.75 -16.39 -5.62
N SER A 100 23.03 -15.52 -6.33
CA SER A 100 22.96 -15.60 -7.80
C SER A 100 22.23 -14.39 -8.36
N ALA A 101 22.84 -13.81 -9.38
CA ALA A 101 22.29 -12.78 -10.23
C ALA A 101 21.02 -13.28 -10.95
N ALA A 102 19.87 -13.20 -10.31
CA ALA A 102 18.58 -13.31 -10.96
C ALA A 102 18.16 -11.91 -11.42
N ARG A 103 18.23 -11.67 -12.72
CA ARG A 103 17.70 -10.47 -13.38
C ARG A 103 16.26 -10.25 -12.92
N ARG A 104 16.01 -9.13 -12.22
CA ARG A 104 14.66 -8.60 -11.97
C ARG A 104 14.00 -8.29 -13.31
N ARG A 105 13.16 -9.20 -13.79
CA ARG A 105 12.16 -8.95 -14.82
C ARG A 105 10.87 -9.63 -14.40
N HIS A 106 10.30 -9.17 -13.29
CA HIS A 106 8.85 -9.14 -13.18
C HIS A 106 8.44 -7.84 -13.86
N LEU A 107 7.54 -7.90 -14.84
CA LEU A 107 6.95 -6.72 -15.50
C LEU A 107 5.94 -6.04 -14.57
N VAL A 108 6.34 -5.81 -13.31
CA VAL A 108 5.85 -4.71 -12.53
C VAL A 108 6.64 -3.53 -13.10
N GLY A 109 6.04 -2.76 -14.01
CA GLY A 109 6.68 -1.56 -14.56
C GLY A 109 7.26 -0.71 -13.43
N ASP A 110 8.33 0.04 -13.70
CA ASP A 110 8.86 0.99 -12.72
C ASP A 110 7.78 2.03 -12.40
N ARG A 111 6.95 1.73 -11.37
CA ARG A 111 5.80 2.50 -10.87
C ARG A 111 6.21 3.92 -10.47
N THR A 112 7.51 4.18 -10.41
CA THR A 112 8.16 5.36 -9.85
C THR A 112 9.18 6.03 -10.77
N SER A 113 9.39 5.51 -12.00
CA SER A 113 10.55 5.84 -12.87
C SER A 113 10.81 7.32 -13.13
N ASN A 114 9.84 8.21 -12.89
CA ASN A 114 9.94 9.64 -13.18
C ASN A 114 9.82 10.56 -11.95
N ILE A 115 9.81 10.04 -10.73
CA ILE A 115 9.66 10.88 -9.53
C ILE A 115 11.04 11.22 -8.98
N SER A 116 11.44 12.49 -9.13
CA SER A 116 12.68 12.99 -8.53
C SER A 116 12.56 12.96 -7.00
N ASN A 117 13.33 12.10 -6.34
CA ASN A 117 13.49 12.11 -4.88
C ASN A 117 14.39 13.27 -4.40
N ASP A 118 14.57 14.32 -5.20
CA ASP A 118 15.32 15.51 -4.82
C ASP A 118 14.46 16.35 -3.86
N PRO A 119 14.86 16.49 -2.58
CA PRO A 119 14.09 17.25 -1.60
C PRO A 119 13.92 18.72 -1.99
N SER A 120 14.82 19.27 -2.80
CA SER A 120 14.79 20.68 -3.24
C SER A 120 13.71 21.00 -4.26
N ASN A 121 13.03 19.99 -4.80
CA ASN A 121 11.96 20.14 -5.80
C ASN A 121 10.55 19.86 -5.22
N ARG A 122 10.43 19.72 -3.90
CA ARG A 122 9.13 19.53 -3.23
C ARG A 122 8.34 20.83 -3.26
N THR A 123 7.05 20.72 -3.56
CA THR A 123 6.13 21.86 -3.61
C THR A 123 4.87 21.53 -2.84
N PHE A 124 4.93 21.72 -1.52
CA PHE A 124 3.79 21.44 -0.65
C PHE A 124 2.58 22.30 -1.01
N VAL A 125 1.39 21.68 -0.95
CA VAL A 125 0.12 22.37 -1.14
C VAL A 125 -0.18 23.26 0.06
N ASP A 126 -1.00 24.28 -0.17
CA ASP A 126 -1.43 25.20 0.88
C ASP A 126 -2.17 24.45 2.00
N ASN A 127 -1.77 24.66 3.25
CA ASN A 127 -2.25 23.95 4.46
C ASN A 127 -1.95 22.44 4.51
N ALA A 128 -0.93 21.97 3.79
CA ALA A 128 -0.41 20.63 4.03
C ALA A 128 0.10 20.54 5.48
N VAL A 129 -0.23 19.46 6.19
CA VAL A 129 0.10 19.25 7.61
C VAL A 129 1.00 18.06 7.86
N ALA A 130 1.11 17.17 6.87
CA ALA A 130 1.93 15.97 6.94
C ALA A 130 2.55 15.63 5.59
N SER A 131 3.72 14.99 5.62
CA SER A 131 4.36 14.39 4.46
C SER A 131 5.11 13.12 4.89
N ILE A 132 5.66 12.40 3.91
CA ILE A 132 6.56 11.26 4.12
C ILE A 132 7.85 11.54 3.33
N GLU A 133 8.96 10.95 3.76
CA GLU A 133 10.23 11.12 3.06
C GLU A 133 10.37 10.16 1.88
N SER A 134 9.89 8.93 2.05
CA SER A 134 9.96 7.87 1.05
C SER A 134 8.93 6.77 1.34
N PHE A 135 8.94 5.71 0.54
CA PHE A 135 8.22 4.47 0.82
C PHE A 135 9.05 3.28 0.31
N ALA A 136 8.76 2.08 0.83
CA ALA A 136 9.43 0.86 0.43
C ALA A 136 8.41 -0.24 0.11
N ASN A 137 8.65 -0.92 -1.02
CA ASN A 137 7.95 -2.16 -1.34
C ASN A 137 8.62 -3.32 -0.61
N LEU A 138 7.80 -4.16 0.02
CA LEU A 138 8.25 -5.37 0.68
C LEU A 138 8.58 -6.44 -0.38
N PRO A 139 9.49 -7.37 -0.08
CA PRO A 139 9.66 -8.55 -0.90
C PRO A 139 8.34 -9.30 -1.03
N GLY A 140 7.89 -9.52 -2.27
CA GLY A 140 6.61 -10.19 -2.50
C GLY A 140 6.62 -11.64 -2.00
N ASN A 141 5.46 -12.07 -1.50
CA ASN A 141 5.23 -13.35 -0.84
C ASN A 141 6.14 -13.62 0.37
N SER A 142 6.57 -12.58 1.09
CA SER A 142 7.44 -12.71 2.27
C SER A 142 6.67 -12.54 3.57
N TYR A 143 6.33 -13.68 4.19
CA TYR A 143 5.72 -13.75 5.52
C TYR A 143 6.54 -12.99 6.58
N ASP A 144 7.84 -13.29 6.68
CA ASP A 144 8.73 -12.68 7.67
C ASP A 144 8.84 -11.17 7.51
N SER A 145 8.92 -10.68 6.27
CA SER A 145 9.03 -9.24 6.01
C SER A 145 7.75 -8.52 6.44
N LEU A 146 6.59 -9.07 6.09
CA LEU A 146 5.30 -8.48 6.46
C LEU A 146 5.11 -8.47 7.99
N MET A 147 5.44 -9.59 8.65
CA MET A 147 5.35 -9.72 10.10
C MET A 147 6.31 -8.76 10.83
N ALA A 148 7.54 -8.64 10.38
CA ALA A 148 8.54 -7.77 10.99
C ALA A 148 8.18 -6.28 10.82
N VAL A 149 7.76 -5.88 9.61
CA VAL A 149 7.46 -4.47 9.33
C VAL A 149 6.24 -4.00 10.10
N VAL A 150 5.16 -4.78 10.14
CA VAL A 150 3.98 -4.38 10.92
C VAL A 150 4.28 -4.30 12.43
N ALA A 151 5.16 -5.15 12.94
CA ALA A 151 5.54 -5.15 14.36
C ALA A 151 6.50 -4.01 14.75
N HIS A 152 7.41 -3.62 13.85
CA HIS A 152 8.53 -2.74 14.22
C HIS A 152 8.52 -1.36 13.56
N ILE A 153 7.84 -1.21 12.42
CA ILE A 153 7.78 0.05 11.68
C ILE A 153 6.40 0.69 11.84
N GLY A 154 5.34 -0.10 11.69
CA GLY A 154 3.96 0.36 11.83
C GLY A 154 3.05 -0.17 10.73
N PRO A 155 1.86 0.44 10.55
CA PRO A 155 0.87 -0.04 9.60
C PRO A 155 1.41 -0.16 8.17
N VAL A 156 1.05 -1.26 7.49
CA VAL A 156 1.50 -1.59 6.14
C VAL A 156 0.32 -1.55 5.19
N VAL A 157 0.46 -0.92 4.03
CA VAL A 157 -0.56 -1.04 2.98
C VAL A 157 -0.36 -2.39 2.29
N VAL A 158 -1.41 -3.19 2.22
CA VAL A 158 -1.39 -4.53 1.60
C VAL A 158 -2.45 -4.62 0.51
N ASN A 159 -2.10 -5.34 -0.55
CA ASN A 159 -2.99 -5.64 -1.66
C ASN A 159 -3.60 -7.03 -1.46
N VAL A 160 -4.91 -7.14 -1.61
CA VAL A 160 -5.67 -8.36 -1.31
C VAL A 160 -6.71 -8.67 -2.38
N ALA A 161 -7.06 -9.94 -2.49
CA ALA A 161 -8.24 -10.42 -3.19
C ALA A 161 -9.45 -10.34 -2.24
N ALA A 162 -10.31 -9.35 -2.41
CA ALA A 162 -11.46 -9.12 -1.51
C ALA A 162 -12.72 -9.92 -1.90
N ALA A 163 -12.57 -10.95 -2.75
CA ALA A 163 -13.68 -11.82 -3.11
C ALA A 163 -14.28 -12.49 -1.86
N GLY A 164 -15.60 -12.40 -1.70
CA GLY A 164 -16.32 -12.97 -0.55
C GLY A 164 -16.34 -12.10 0.71
N TRP A 165 -15.62 -10.98 0.75
CA TRP A 165 -15.56 -10.11 1.94
C TRP A 165 -16.88 -9.39 2.24
N SER A 166 -17.76 -9.20 1.25
CA SER A 166 -19.01 -8.46 1.42
C SER A 166 -19.95 -9.05 2.49
N LEU A 167 -19.85 -10.36 2.75
CA LEU A 167 -20.66 -11.08 3.74
C LEU A 167 -19.95 -11.25 5.09
N TYR A 168 -18.68 -10.84 5.20
CA TYR A 168 -17.93 -10.96 6.44
C TYR A 168 -18.52 -10.08 7.54
N SER A 169 -18.78 -10.68 8.70
CA SER A 169 -19.31 -10.00 9.89
C SER A 169 -18.50 -10.25 11.16
N GLY A 170 -17.57 -11.21 11.16
CA GLY A 170 -16.69 -11.51 12.28
C GLY A 170 -15.99 -12.86 12.17
N GLY A 171 -15.05 -13.09 13.09
CA GLY A 171 -14.22 -14.30 13.16
C GLY A 171 -12.94 -14.22 12.32
N VAL A 172 -12.16 -15.30 12.32
CA VAL A 172 -10.97 -15.41 11.46
C VAL A 172 -11.41 -15.90 10.08
N PHE A 173 -11.34 -15.01 9.10
CA PHE A 173 -11.68 -15.28 7.70
C PHE A 173 -10.63 -16.15 7.04
N ASP A 174 -11.08 -17.14 6.27
CA ASP A 174 -10.23 -18.06 5.51
C ASP A 174 -10.80 -18.24 4.11
N ASP A 175 -9.91 -18.30 3.13
CA ASP A 175 -10.22 -18.44 1.70
C ASP A 175 -9.58 -19.69 1.08
N GLU A 176 -9.15 -20.68 1.88
CA GLU A 176 -8.46 -21.89 1.40
C GLU A 176 -9.10 -22.56 0.17
N GLN A 177 -10.43 -22.51 0.06
CA GLN A 177 -11.22 -23.14 -1.01
C GLN A 177 -11.20 -22.36 -2.34
N VAL A 178 -10.61 -21.16 -2.41
CA VAL A 178 -10.55 -20.39 -3.65
C VAL A 178 -9.52 -20.95 -4.63
N THR A 179 -9.85 -20.91 -5.92
CA THR A 179 -8.96 -21.38 -6.99
C THR A 179 -7.94 -20.32 -7.41
N ASN A 180 -8.36 -19.05 -7.44
CA ASN A 180 -7.54 -17.89 -7.75
C ASN A 180 -7.71 -16.85 -6.64
N ARG A 181 -6.69 -16.01 -6.47
CA ARG A 181 -6.71 -14.84 -5.59
C ARG A 181 -6.40 -13.62 -6.44
N ASP A 182 -7.40 -13.19 -7.20
CA ASP A 182 -7.30 -12.03 -8.08
C ASP A 182 -7.26 -10.76 -7.21
N ILE A 183 -6.07 -10.14 -7.15
CA ILE A 183 -5.82 -8.97 -6.30
C ILE A 183 -6.57 -7.79 -6.88
N ASN A 184 -7.43 -7.17 -6.09
CA ASN A 184 -8.33 -6.10 -6.57
C ASN A 184 -8.69 -5.07 -5.50
N HIS A 185 -8.11 -5.17 -4.30
CA HIS A 185 -8.42 -4.29 -3.19
C HIS A 185 -7.17 -3.94 -2.39
N VAL A 186 -7.19 -2.75 -1.80
CA VAL A 186 -6.06 -2.19 -1.04
C VAL A 186 -6.54 -1.81 0.36
N VAL A 187 -5.84 -2.30 1.37
CA VAL A 187 -6.22 -2.16 2.79
C VAL A 187 -4.99 -1.94 3.66
N VAL A 188 -5.21 -1.67 4.95
CA VAL A 188 -4.12 -1.41 5.90
C VAL A 188 -4.00 -2.57 6.87
N LEU A 189 -2.85 -3.23 6.90
CA LEU A 189 -2.47 -4.17 7.94
C LEU A 189 -1.96 -3.41 9.16
N GLU A 190 -2.58 -3.61 10.32
CA GLU A 190 -2.24 -2.90 11.56
C GLU A 190 -1.61 -3.80 12.62
N GLY A 191 -1.68 -5.12 12.45
CA GLY A 191 -1.04 -6.06 13.35
C GLY A 191 -1.37 -7.51 13.05
N TYR A 192 -1.12 -8.35 14.04
CA TYR A 192 -1.46 -9.78 14.02
C TYR A 192 -1.70 -10.27 15.45
N GLY A 193 -2.33 -11.43 15.57
CA GLY A 193 -2.57 -12.05 16.87
C GLY A 193 -2.97 -13.52 16.73
N THR A 194 -3.54 -14.03 17.82
CA THR A 194 -4.17 -15.35 17.90
C THR A 194 -5.55 -15.14 18.51
N ASP A 195 -6.58 -15.65 17.86
CA ASP A 195 -7.95 -15.61 18.36
C ASP A 195 -8.08 -16.56 19.55
N GLU A 196 -8.51 -16.05 20.71
CA GLU A 196 -8.55 -16.83 21.95
C GLU A 196 -9.59 -17.97 21.91
N ASP A 197 -10.68 -17.79 21.16
CA ASP A 197 -11.78 -18.75 21.09
C ASP A 197 -11.45 -19.94 20.16
N SER A 198 -10.90 -19.66 18.98
CA SER A 198 -10.58 -20.69 17.97
C SER A 198 -9.14 -21.19 18.02
N GLY A 199 -8.23 -20.44 18.66
CA GLY A 199 -6.79 -20.70 18.63
C GLY A 199 -6.14 -20.39 17.27
N LEU A 200 -6.85 -19.75 16.35
CA LEU A 200 -6.34 -19.44 15.02
C LEU A 200 -5.52 -18.14 15.01
N ASP A 201 -4.35 -18.21 14.39
CA ASP A 201 -3.53 -17.04 14.11
C ASP A 201 -4.18 -16.16 13.04
N TYR A 202 -4.09 -14.84 13.21
CA TYR A 202 -4.66 -13.87 12.28
C TYR A 202 -3.78 -12.66 12.00
N TRP A 203 -4.01 -12.04 10.85
CA TRP A 203 -3.64 -10.68 10.48
C TRP A 203 -4.79 -9.74 10.81
N LEU A 204 -4.53 -8.60 11.47
CA LEU A 204 -5.52 -7.57 11.77
C LEU A 204 -5.51 -6.51 10.66
N VAL A 205 -6.58 -6.47 9.87
CA VAL A 205 -6.67 -5.61 8.68
C VAL A 205 -7.80 -4.60 8.84
N ARG A 206 -7.46 -3.31 8.70
CA ARG A 206 -8.41 -2.21 8.63
C ARG A 206 -8.90 -2.03 7.20
N ASN A 207 -10.22 -2.06 7.01
CA ASN A 207 -10.87 -1.88 5.71
C ASN A 207 -11.52 -0.49 5.59
N SER A 208 -11.97 -0.15 4.38
CA SER A 208 -12.61 1.13 4.02
C SER A 208 -14.10 1.02 3.73
N TYR A 209 -14.76 -0.11 4.06
CA TYR A 209 -16.21 -0.33 3.85
C TYR A 209 -17.10 0.20 4.97
N GLY A 210 -16.58 1.15 5.75
CA GLY A 210 -17.29 1.77 6.85
C GLY A 210 -17.30 0.92 8.14
N PRO A 211 -17.67 1.54 9.26
CA PRO A 211 -17.53 0.94 10.59
C PRO A 211 -18.59 -0.14 10.89
N THR A 212 -19.64 -0.26 10.08
CA THR A 212 -20.69 -1.29 10.26
C THR A 212 -20.35 -2.61 9.59
N TRP A 213 -19.32 -2.63 8.74
CA TRP A 213 -18.86 -3.84 8.06
C TRP A 213 -17.85 -4.59 8.95
N GLY A 214 -17.89 -5.92 8.94
CA GLY A 214 -16.97 -6.75 9.70
C GLY A 214 -16.95 -6.43 11.20
N GLU A 215 -15.75 -6.45 11.77
CA GLU A 215 -15.52 -6.21 13.19
C GLU A 215 -15.20 -4.73 13.42
N LYS A 216 -16.23 -3.87 13.33
CA LYS A 216 -16.09 -2.40 13.45
C LYS A 216 -15.22 -1.78 12.34
N GLY A 217 -15.34 -2.28 11.11
CA GLY A 217 -14.53 -1.87 9.97
C GLY A 217 -13.25 -2.68 9.75
N TYR A 218 -13.03 -3.73 10.56
CA TYR A 218 -11.87 -4.60 10.47
C TYR A 218 -12.25 -6.00 10.00
N ILE A 219 -11.26 -6.72 9.49
CA ILE A 219 -11.29 -8.15 9.23
C ILE A 219 -10.04 -8.80 9.80
N ARG A 220 -10.22 -9.99 10.35
CA ARG A 220 -9.11 -10.86 10.75
C ARG A 220 -8.92 -11.91 9.68
N LEU A 221 -7.83 -11.85 8.93
CA LEU A 221 -7.49 -12.85 7.92
C LEU A 221 -6.65 -13.94 8.57
N LYS A 222 -6.94 -15.20 8.29
CA LYS A 222 -6.13 -16.32 8.78
C LYS A 222 -4.66 -16.10 8.42
N ARG A 223 -3.79 -16.26 9.42
CA ARG A 223 -2.35 -16.15 9.28
C ARG A 223 -1.76 -17.54 9.42
N VAL A 224 -1.02 -17.96 8.42
CA VAL A 224 -0.31 -19.24 8.39
C VAL A 224 1.15 -18.94 8.17
N ASP A 225 2.00 -19.44 9.06
CA ASP A 225 3.46 -19.42 8.85
C ASP A 225 3.81 -20.51 7.82
N PRO A 226 4.33 -20.16 6.62
CA PRO A 226 4.69 -21.13 5.61
C PRO A 226 5.70 -22.18 6.08
N ALA A 227 6.51 -21.89 7.10
CA ALA A 227 7.46 -22.84 7.68
C ALA A 227 6.78 -23.98 8.45
N THR A 228 5.49 -23.83 8.79
CA THR A 228 4.68 -24.85 9.47
C THR A 228 3.93 -25.78 8.51
N LEU A 229 3.93 -25.46 7.21
CA LEU A 229 3.25 -26.23 6.18
C LEU A 229 4.13 -27.38 5.67
N GLU A 230 3.51 -28.50 5.30
CA GLU A 230 4.20 -29.59 4.58
C GLU A 230 4.73 -29.11 3.21
N ASP A 231 3.92 -28.29 2.53
CA ASP A 231 4.28 -27.58 1.32
C ASP A 231 4.05 -26.07 1.52
N PRO A 232 5.12 -25.24 1.64
CA PRO A 232 5.00 -23.79 1.77
C PRO A 232 4.22 -23.12 0.62
N GLU A 233 4.12 -23.77 -0.54
CA GLU A 233 3.40 -23.25 -1.71
C GLU A 233 1.90 -23.60 -1.68
N SER A 234 1.46 -24.46 -0.76
CA SER A 234 0.05 -24.85 -0.63
C SER A 234 -0.88 -23.69 -0.26
N ASP A 235 -0.33 -22.63 0.36
CA ASP A 235 -1.03 -21.37 0.65
C ASP A 235 -0.81 -20.30 -0.44
N CYS A 236 -0.38 -20.69 -1.64
CA CYS A 236 -0.29 -19.80 -2.79
C CYS A 236 -1.38 -20.11 -3.83
N ARG A 237 -1.87 -19.07 -4.51
CA ARG A 237 -2.77 -19.13 -5.66
C ARG A 237 -2.24 -18.21 -6.76
N MET A 238 -2.90 -18.22 -7.91
CA MET A 238 -2.62 -17.27 -8.98
C MET A 238 -3.57 -16.08 -8.91
N ASP A 239 -3.03 -14.90 -9.13
CA ASP A 239 -3.74 -13.71 -9.60
C ASP A 239 -3.65 -13.72 -11.13
N VAL A 240 -4.79 -13.95 -11.78
CA VAL A 240 -4.89 -14.04 -13.24
C VAL A 240 -5.38 -12.74 -13.88
N THR A 241 -5.76 -11.74 -13.06
CA THR A 241 -6.10 -10.38 -13.50
C THR A 241 -5.27 -9.29 -12.82
N PRO A 242 -3.92 -9.31 -12.88
CA PRO A 242 -3.09 -8.39 -12.08
C PRO A 242 -3.26 -6.90 -12.39
N ALA A 243 -3.92 -6.57 -13.51
CA ALA A 243 -4.29 -5.21 -13.89
C ALA A 243 -5.37 -4.59 -12.98
N GLU A 244 -6.22 -5.41 -12.36
CA GLU A 244 -7.24 -4.96 -11.41
C GLU A 244 -6.63 -4.59 -10.05
N GLY A 245 -5.48 -5.17 -9.73
CA GLY A 245 -4.76 -4.93 -8.50
C GLY A 245 -3.69 -3.87 -8.67
N ILE A 246 -2.47 -4.30 -8.97
CA ILE A 246 -1.28 -3.45 -8.85
C ILE A 246 -0.55 -3.19 -10.17
N SER A 247 -0.87 -3.96 -11.22
CA SER A 247 -0.09 -3.93 -12.46
C SER A 247 -0.48 -2.76 -13.35
N CYS A 248 0.51 -2.21 -14.03
CA CYS A 248 0.35 -1.17 -15.03
C CYS A 248 -0.06 -1.76 -16.38
N THR A 249 -0.98 -1.09 -17.06
CA THR A 249 -1.47 -1.50 -18.38
C THR A 249 -0.93 -0.62 -19.50
N ILE A 250 -0.18 0.44 -19.17
CA ILE A 250 0.53 1.31 -20.13
C ILE A 250 2.01 1.36 -19.75
N ASP A 251 2.92 1.11 -20.70
CA ASP A 251 4.37 1.21 -20.46
C ASP A 251 4.91 2.65 -20.50
N GLY A 252 6.20 2.82 -20.19
CA GLY A 252 6.88 4.13 -20.24
C GLY A 252 6.92 4.77 -21.64
N GLY A 253 6.63 4.00 -22.70
CA GLY A 253 6.51 4.48 -24.08
C GLY A 253 5.06 4.76 -24.50
N GLY A 254 4.09 4.69 -23.58
CA GLY A 254 2.68 4.91 -23.86
C GLY A 254 1.98 3.74 -24.56
N LYS A 255 2.60 2.56 -24.64
CA LYS A 255 1.99 1.39 -25.28
C LYS A 255 1.20 0.57 -24.27
N THR A 256 0.06 0.03 -24.72
CA THR A 256 -0.71 -0.92 -23.92
C THR A 256 0.08 -2.21 -23.68
N VAL A 257 0.14 -2.63 -22.43
CA VAL A 257 0.77 -3.86 -21.95
C VAL A 257 -0.26 -4.72 -21.26
N GLN A 258 -0.17 -6.03 -21.49
CA GLN A 258 -0.98 -7.04 -20.81
C GLN A 258 -0.16 -7.67 -19.68
N PRO A 259 -0.59 -7.56 -18.41
CA PRO A 259 0.09 -8.24 -17.31
C PRO A 259 -0.03 -9.75 -17.43
N ASN A 260 1.05 -10.45 -17.11
CA ASN A 260 1.01 -11.91 -16.99
C ASN A 260 0.48 -12.30 -15.61
N PRO A 261 -0.19 -13.46 -15.47
CA PRO A 261 -0.58 -13.98 -14.17
C PRO A 261 0.61 -14.07 -13.20
N VAL A 262 0.36 -13.77 -11.94
CA VAL A 262 1.36 -13.73 -10.87
C VAL A 262 0.96 -14.62 -9.71
N LYS A 263 1.94 -15.15 -9.00
CA LYS A 263 1.70 -16.00 -7.83
C LYS A 263 1.55 -15.12 -6.59
N VAL A 264 0.48 -15.34 -5.84
CA VAL A 264 0.14 -14.60 -4.61
C VAL A 264 -0.11 -15.57 -3.46
N CYS A 265 0.48 -15.30 -2.30
CA CYS A 265 0.47 -16.20 -1.15
C CYS A 265 -0.17 -15.56 0.09
N GLY A 266 -0.57 -16.38 1.06
CA GLY A 266 -1.33 -15.94 2.23
C GLY A 266 -2.83 -15.84 1.95
N THR A 267 -3.66 -15.95 2.98
CA THR A 267 -5.10 -15.69 2.88
C THR A 267 -5.37 -14.35 2.18
N SER A 268 -6.24 -14.38 1.18
CA SER A 268 -6.55 -13.26 0.29
C SER A 268 -5.34 -12.67 -0.44
N GLY A 269 -4.23 -13.40 -0.54
CA GLY A 269 -3.02 -12.98 -1.25
C GLY A 269 -2.20 -11.94 -0.47
N ILE A 270 -2.47 -11.75 0.82
CA ILE A 270 -1.94 -10.65 1.64
C ILE A 270 -0.40 -10.54 1.66
N LEU A 271 0.33 -11.63 1.38
CA LEU A 271 1.78 -11.62 1.37
C LEU A 271 2.37 -11.04 0.08
N TYR A 272 1.58 -10.86 -0.98
CA TYR A 272 2.09 -10.67 -2.34
C TYR A 272 2.82 -9.35 -2.59
N ASP A 273 2.27 -8.21 -2.17
CA ASP A 273 2.84 -6.90 -2.46
C ASP A 273 2.43 -5.92 -1.37
N GLY A 274 3.28 -5.78 -0.34
CA GLY A 274 3.09 -4.81 0.74
C GLY A 274 3.92 -3.56 0.50
N VAL A 275 3.40 -2.39 0.86
CA VAL A 275 4.15 -1.13 0.79
C VAL A 275 4.02 -0.35 2.10
N VAL A 276 5.15 0.18 2.56
CA VAL A 276 5.25 0.90 3.84
C VAL A 276 5.73 2.35 3.59
N PRO A 277 5.04 3.36 4.13
CA PRO A 277 5.54 4.74 4.11
C PRO A 277 6.66 4.91 5.14
N LEU A 278 7.63 5.77 4.84
CA LEU A 278 8.84 5.97 5.65
C LEU A 278 9.09 7.46 5.88
N GLY A 279 9.57 7.79 7.08
CA GLY A 279 9.86 9.18 7.45
C GLY A 279 8.61 10.06 7.48
N GLY A 280 7.49 9.54 7.98
CA GLY A 280 6.29 10.34 8.20
C GLY A 280 6.55 11.47 9.20
N HIS A 281 6.27 12.72 8.81
CA HIS A 281 6.52 13.90 9.63
C HIS A 281 5.44 14.96 9.43
N LEU A 282 5.33 15.86 10.42
CA LEU A 282 4.50 17.06 10.33
C LEU A 282 5.28 18.16 9.62
N ILE A 283 4.56 19.03 8.90
CA ILE A 283 5.09 20.17 8.16
C ILE A 283 4.40 21.47 8.60
#